data_AF-A0A940QNV9-F1
#
_entry.id   AF-A0A940QNV9-F1
#
_cell.length_a   1.000
_cell.length_b   1.000
_cell.length_c   1.000
_cell.angle_alpha   90.00
_cell.angle_beta   90.00
_cell.angle_gamma   90.00
#
_symmetry.space_group_name_H-M   'P 1'
#
loop_
_entity.id
_entity.type
_entity.pdbx_description
1 polymer ?
#
loop_
_entity_poly.entity_id
_entity_poly.type
_entity_poly.pdbx_seq_one_letter_code
_entity_poly.pdbx_strand_id
1 'polypeptide(L)'
;MGNLNWCFDAAAGVMLVLFLIYGIRKGASRTFVPFIVNIVFVVLAFFMSGVIAGTLYETMVSDSVELSVEEVVDNFDLQGYFNKEYKELTLIDDVSEKEAAVVLSSETDMDKKFWKLIDKTSGVGNQVNEAACFTGLNNIIRVSLQDELAKKLPPCAGHFFENFNEGNEEETYKLISMIYSDRKSAANYITENCVSDVMFRFVKIVSFVIASAVLMILTGIIFSIAFRNKDQDAMGAGDSLAGAVIELFNGLMIIAVVAVLVKIVIWSGVTIENIMDEKTLNNSYVFKYLYNLDKYMPVKRM
;
A
#
# COMPACT_ATOMS: atom_id res chain seq x y z
N MET A 1 29.10 2.99 -8.47
CA MET A 1 28.81 3.29 -7.05
C MET A 1 28.28 2.01 -6.42
N GLY A 2 28.87 1.58 -5.30
CA GLY A 2 28.74 0.20 -4.80
C GLY A 2 27.32 -0.13 -4.33
N ASN A 3 26.80 -1.28 -4.79
CA ASN A 3 25.55 -1.86 -4.32
C ASN A 3 25.56 -1.96 -2.79
N LEU A 4 24.74 -1.17 -2.09
CA LEU A 4 24.58 -1.21 -0.63
C LEU A 4 23.72 -2.40 -0.15
N ASN A 5 23.28 -3.28 -1.05
CA ASN A 5 22.41 -4.43 -0.78
C ASN A 5 23.01 -5.38 0.28
N TRP A 6 24.33 -5.52 0.31
CA TRP A 6 25.03 -6.36 1.27
C TRP A 6 24.90 -5.86 2.72
N CYS A 7 24.63 -4.57 2.95
CA CYS A 7 24.49 -4.02 4.30
C CYS A 7 23.26 -4.58 5.02
N PHE A 8 22.14 -4.76 4.31
CA PHE A 8 20.92 -5.33 4.87
C PHE A 8 21.09 -6.82 5.19
N ASP A 9 21.72 -7.57 4.28
CA ASP A 9 22.02 -8.99 4.50
C ASP A 9 23.05 -9.19 5.62
N ALA A 10 24.06 -8.32 5.71
CA ALA A 10 25.04 -8.32 6.80
C ALA A 10 24.38 -7.98 8.14
N ALA A 11 23.50 -6.98 8.19
CA ALA A 11 22.76 -6.62 9.40
C ALA A 11 21.83 -7.76 9.86
N ALA A 12 21.09 -8.38 8.94
CA ALA A 12 20.27 -9.54 9.23
C ALA A 12 21.11 -10.74 9.72
N GLY A 13 22.24 -11.01 9.07
CA GLY A 13 23.18 -12.07 9.49
C GLY A 13 23.75 -11.83 10.89
N VAL A 14 24.19 -10.60 11.19
CA VAL A 14 24.66 -10.21 12.53
C VAL A 14 23.54 -10.38 13.56
N MET A 15 22.32 -9.95 13.25
CA MET A 15 21.17 -10.13 14.12
C MET A 15 20.93 -11.61 14.42
N LEU A 16 20.88 -12.48 13.39
CA LEU A 16 20.71 -13.92 13.59
C LEU A 16 21.82 -14.54 14.43
N VAL A 17 23.07 -14.13 14.23
CA VAL A 17 24.21 -14.59 15.04
C VAL A 17 24.05 -14.16 16.50
N LEU A 18 23.60 -12.93 16.77
CA LEU A 18 23.33 -12.46 18.13
C LEU A 18 22.22 -13.29 18.79
N PHE A 19 21.14 -13.60 18.06
CA PHE A 19 20.07 -14.47 18.54
C PHE A 19 20.56 -15.90 18.79
N LEU A 20 21.42 -16.45 17.93
CA LEU A 20 22.06 -17.75 18.15
C LEU A 20 22.92 -17.77 19.42
N ILE A 21 23.80 -16.79 19.60
CA ILE A 21 24.66 -16.69 20.79
C ILE A 21 23.80 -16.52 22.05
N TYR A 22 22.74 -15.72 21.97
CA TYR A 22 21.79 -15.53 23.04
C TYR A 22 21.09 -16.86 23.41
N GLY A 23 20.62 -17.60 22.42
CA GLY A 23 19.99 -18.91 22.58
C GLY A 23 20.92 -19.97 23.17
N ILE A 24 22.20 -20.01 22.75
CA ILE A 24 23.20 -20.92 23.32
C ILE A 24 23.42 -20.62 24.81
N ARG A 25 23.51 -19.33 25.18
CA ARG A 25 23.77 -18.89 26.56
C ARG A 25 22.57 -19.07 27.49
N LYS A 26 21.34 -18.95 26.98
CA LYS A 26 20.11 -19.10 27.78
C LYS A 26 19.53 -20.51 27.78
N GLY A 27 19.70 -21.23 26.66
CA GLY A 27 19.17 -22.57 26.38
C GLY A 27 17.66 -22.64 26.29
N ALA A 28 17.16 -23.79 25.82
CA ALA A 28 15.75 -23.98 25.49
C ALA A 28 14.84 -23.77 26.71
N SER A 29 15.27 -24.21 27.89
CA SER A 29 14.51 -24.05 29.14
C SER A 29 14.09 -22.60 29.43
N ARG A 30 14.85 -21.60 28.98
CA ARG A 30 14.59 -20.17 29.23
C ARG A 30 14.11 -19.40 27.99
N THR A 31 14.19 -19.99 26.80
CA THR A 31 13.80 -19.34 25.53
C THR A 31 12.49 -19.90 24.96
N PHE A 32 12.13 -21.14 25.30
CA PHE A 32 10.93 -21.78 24.78
C PHE A 32 9.64 -21.09 25.23
N VAL A 33 9.50 -20.77 26.52
CA VAL A 33 8.28 -20.11 27.03
C VAL A 33 8.09 -18.72 26.40
N PRO A 34 9.09 -17.82 26.38
CA PRO A 34 8.97 -16.54 25.67
C PRO A 34 8.63 -16.69 24.19
N PHE A 35 9.19 -17.70 23.51
CA PHE A 35 8.89 -17.98 22.11
C PHE A 35 7.41 -18.30 21.88
N ILE A 36 6.84 -19.21 22.69
CA ILE A 36 5.41 -19.54 22.59
C ILE A 36 4.53 -18.32 22.90
N VAL A 37 4.91 -17.52 23.90
CA VAL A 37 4.18 -16.29 24.25
C VAL A 37 4.23 -15.28 23.10
N ASN A 38 5.38 -15.11 22.44
CA ASN A 38 5.51 -14.23 21.28
C ASN A 38 4.60 -14.67 20.12
N ILE A 39 4.49 -15.97 19.85
CA ILE A 39 3.56 -16.49 18.83
C ILE A 39 2.12 -16.09 19.17
N VAL A 40 1.69 -16.32 20.43
CA VAL A 40 0.35 -15.95 20.87
C VAL A 40 0.12 -14.44 20.74
N PHE A 41 1.12 -13.63 21.10
CA PHE A 41 1.03 -12.17 21.01
C PHE A 41 0.99 -11.65 19.58
N VAL A 42 1.71 -12.27 18.63
CA VAL A 42 1.58 -11.93 17.21
C VAL A 42 0.16 -12.23 16.72
N VAL A 43 -0.40 -13.38 17.08
CA VAL A 43 -1.78 -13.72 16.72
C VAL A 43 -2.77 -12.73 17.34
N LEU A 44 -2.59 -12.36 18.61
CA LEU A 44 -3.41 -11.34 19.27
C LEU A 44 -3.27 -9.96 18.61
N ALA A 45 -2.06 -9.55 18.25
CA ALA A 45 -1.80 -8.30 17.55
C ALA A 45 -2.52 -8.26 16.20
N PHE A 46 -2.58 -9.39 15.48
CA PHE A 46 -3.31 -9.48 14.22
C PHE A 46 -4.79 -9.17 14.41
N PHE A 47 -5.44 -9.74 15.42
CA PHE A 47 -6.84 -9.45 15.73
C PHE A 47 -7.06 -8.02 16.22
N MET A 48 -6.18 -7.53 17.11
CA MET A 48 -6.28 -6.17 17.67
C MET A 48 -5.96 -5.08 16.64
N SER A 49 -5.21 -5.41 15.59
CA SER A 49 -4.80 -4.45 14.56
C SER A 49 -5.96 -3.72 13.91
N GLY A 50 -7.10 -4.38 13.70
CA GLY A 50 -8.28 -3.74 13.10
C GLY A 50 -8.88 -2.66 13.99
N VAL A 51 -8.95 -2.92 15.30
CA VAL A 51 -9.48 -1.95 16.28
C VAL A 51 -8.53 -0.76 16.39
N ILE A 52 -7.23 -1.02 16.53
CA ILE A 52 -6.21 0.03 16.60
C ILE A 52 -6.24 0.87 15.32
N ALA A 53 -6.38 0.22 14.16
CA ALA A 53 -6.42 0.90 12.87
C ALA A 53 -7.65 1.78 12.68
N GLY A 54 -8.83 1.35 13.16
CA GLY A 54 -10.04 2.19 13.13
C GLY A 54 -9.81 3.50 13.85
N THR A 55 -9.32 3.42 15.08
CA THR A 55 -9.01 4.63 15.85
C THR A 55 -7.92 5.47 15.19
N LEU A 56 -6.81 4.88 14.77
CA LEU A 56 -5.73 5.65 14.13
C LEU A 56 -6.17 6.29 12.82
N TYR A 57 -6.99 5.59 12.02
CA TYR A 57 -7.50 6.11 10.76
C TYR A 57 -8.39 7.33 11.01
N GLU A 58 -9.43 7.18 11.83
CA GLU A 58 -10.39 8.25 12.14
C GLU A 58 -9.71 9.47 12.76
N THR A 59 -8.75 9.27 13.68
CA THR A 59 -8.20 10.39 14.46
C THR A 59 -6.99 11.06 13.81
N MET A 60 -6.26 10.37 12.94
CA MET A 60 -4.95 10.86 12.46
C MET A 60 -4.78 10.82 10.93
N VAL A 61 -5.60 10.06 10.20
CA VAL A 61 -5.39 9.82 8.76
C VAL A 61 -6.55 10.33 7.90
N SER A 62 -7.81 10.21 8.34
CA SER A 62 -9.00 10.57 7.54
C SER A 62 -8.92 12.01 7.04
N ASP A 63 -8.74 12.98 7.93
CA ASP A 63 -8.64 14.40 7.57
C ASP A 63 -7.52 14.68 6.55
N SER A 64 -6.36 14.03 6.71
CA SER A 64 -5.24 14.20 5.79
C SER A 64 -5.53 13.60 4.41
N VAL A 65 -6.24 12.47 4.37
CA VAL A 65 -6.66 11.82 3.12
C VAL A 65 -7.70 12.68 2.42
N GLU A 66 -8.73 13.12 3.13
CA GLU A 66 -9.79 14.00 2.62
C GLU A 66 -9.20 15.27 2.01
N LEU A 67 -8.33 15.96 2.74
CA LEU A 67 -7.67 17.17 2.25
C LEU A 67 -6.78 16.92 1.02
N SER A 68 -6.08 15.77 0.98
CA SER A 68 -5.22 15.42 -0.15
C SER A 68 -6.04 15.12 -1.40
N VAL A 69 -7.16 14.41 -1.24
CA VAL A 69 -8.09 14.12 -2.33
C VAL A 69 -8.77 15.40 -2.82
N GLU A 70 -9.24 16.25 -1.90
CA GLU A 70 -9.84 17.55 -2.23
C GLU A 70 -8.85 18.43 -3.03
N GLU A 71 -7.60 18.55 -2.57
CA GLU A 71 -6.55 19.29 -3.29
C GLU A 71 -6.29 18.73 -4.69
N VAL A 72 -6.26 17.40 -4.85
CA VAL A 72 -6.05 16.77 -6.17
C VAL A 72 -7.23 17.05 -7.09
N VAL A 73 -8.45 16.86 -6.61
CA VAL A 73 -9.67 17.07 -7.40
C VAL A 73 -9.83 18.55 -7.76
N ASP A 74 -9.52 19.48 -6.86
CA ASP A 74 -9.58 20.92 -7.12
C ASP A 74 -8.58 21.39 -8.18
N ASN A 75 -7.40 20.77 -8.23
CA ASN A 75 -6.36 21.09 -9.21
C ASN A 75 -6.41 20.21 -10.47
N PHE A 76 -7.33 19.26 -10.56
CA PHE A 76 -7.42 18.34 -11.68
C PHE A 76 -7.89 19.06 -12.95
N ASP A 77 -7.07 19.04 -14.01
CA ASP A 77 -7.38 19.62 -15.32
C ASP A 77 -8.20 18.66 -16.18
N LEU A 78 -9.46 18.46 -15.80
CA LEU A 78 -10.38 17.56 -16.49
C LEU A 78 -10.50 17.89 -17.99
N GLN A 79 -10.55 19.18 -18.33
CA GLN A 79 -10.69 19.63 -19.72
C GLN A 79 -9.43 19.36 -20.53
N GLY A 80 -8.25 19.62 -19.97
CA GLY A 80 -6.98 19.30 -20.63
C GLY A 80 -6.82 17.80 -20.89
N TYR A 81 -7.19 16.95 -19.91
CA TYR A 81 -7.17 15.49 -20.10
C TYR A 81 -8.21 15.02 -21.12
N PHE A 82 -9.40 15.60 -21.14
CA PHE A 82 -10.40 15.31 -22.17
C PHE A 82 -9.92 15.70 -23.58
N ASN A 83 -9.32 16.87 -23.74
CA ASN A 83 -8.78 17.32 -25.02
C ASN A 83 -7.62 16.43 -25.50
N LYS A 84 -6.78 15.95 -24.57
CA LYS A 84 -5.74 14.97 -24.89
C LYS A 84 -6.33 13.69 -25.48
N GLU A 85 -7.33 13.10 -24.83
CA GLU A 85 -8.01 11.89 -25.33
C GLU A 85 -8.72 12.15 -26.67
N TYR A 86 -9.38 13.29 -26.82
CA TYR A 86 -9.99 13.69 -28.09
C TYR A 86 -8.97 13.81 -29.22
N LYS A 87 -7.80 14.41 -28.95
CA LYS A 87 -6.71 14.54 -29.92
C LYS A 87 -6.11 13.19 -30.30
N GLU A 88 -5.96 12.28 -29.34
CA GLU A 88 -5.50 10.92 -29.61
C GLU A 88 -6.48 10.15 -30.52
N LEU A 89 -7.78 10.36 -30.37
CA LEU A 89 -8.81 9.72 -31.21
C LEU A 89 -9.01 10.37 -32.59
N THR A 90 -8.79 11.69 -32.72
CA THR A 90 -9.16 12.45 -33.94
C THR A 90 -8.00 13.05 -34.71
N LEU A 91 -6.81 13.16 -34.10
CA LEU A 91 -5.65 13.91 -34.60
C LEU A 91 -5.90 15.41 -34.82
N ILE A 92 -6.96 15.96 -34.19
CA ILE A 92 -7.31 17.39 -34.22
C ILE A 92 -6.93 18.04 -32.89
N ASP A 93 -6.45 19.28 -32.94
CA ASP A 93 -5.74 19.90 -31.82
C ASP A 93 -6.59 20.12 -30.57
N ASP A 94 -7.83 20.65 -30.64
CA ASP A 94 -8.65 20.89 -29.44
C ASP A 94 -10.16 21.06 -29.73
N VAL A 95 -10.99 20.70 -28.75
CA VAL A 95 -12.44 20.97 -28.72
C VAL A 95 -12.70 22.24 -27.91
N SER A 96 -13.73 23.02 -28.29
CA SER A 96 -14.14 24.18 -27.49
C SER A 96 -14.70 23.75 -26.13
N GLU A 97 -14.48 24.55 -25.09
CA GLU A 97 -15.00 24.30 -23.73
C GLU A 97 -16.51 24.03 -23.71
N LYS A 98 -17.27 24.77 -24.55
CA LYS A 98 -18.72 24.59 -24.67
C LYS A 98 -19.10 23.22 -25.23
N GLU A 99 -18.32 22.67 -26.14
CA GLU A 99 -18.56 21.36 -26.73
C GLU A 99 -18.12 20.23 -25.79
N ALA A 100 -16.98 20.41 -25.10
CA ALA A 100 -16.54 19.50 -24.05
C ALA A 100 -17.56 19.44 -22.89
N ALA A 101 -18.13 20.58 -22.50
CA ALA A 101 -19.16 20.66 -21.46
C ALA A 101 -20.39 19.78 -21.75
N VAL A 102 -20.83 19.68 -23.02
CA VAL A 102 -21.98 18.84 -23.41
C VAL A 102 -21.72 17.36 -23.10
N VAL A 103 -20.47 16.93 -23.19
CA VAL A 103 -20.02 15.56 -22.88
C VAL A 103 -19.79 15.43 -21.38
N LEU A 104 -18.90 16.24 -20.81
CA LEU A 104 -18.41 16.10 -19.43
C LEU A 104 -19.48 16.34 -18.37
N SER A 105 -20.50 17.15 -18.64
CA SER A 105 -21.62 17.35 -17.70
C SER A 105 -22.68 16.23 -17.76
N SER A 106 -22.49 15.19 -18.58
CA SER A 106 -23.46 14.12 -18.78
C SER A 106 -23.29 13.01 -17.76
N GLU A 107 -24.35 12.62 -17.07
CA GLU A 107 -24.31 11.44 -16.18
C GLU A 107 -24.58 10.12 -16.93
N THR A 108 -25.12 10.18 -18.15
CA THR A 108 -25.43 9.01 -18.98
C THR A 108 -24.97 9.18 -20.42
N ASP A 109 -24.71 8.06 -21.11
CA ASP A 109 -24.37 8.03 -22.55
C ASP A 109 -23.22 8.99 -22.93
N MET A 110 -22.24 9.17 -22.05
CA MET A 110 -21.14 10.13 -22.25
C MET A 110 -20.27 9.72 -23.44
N ASP A 111 -20.02 8.43 -23.60
CA ASP A 111 -19.39 7.81 -24.77
C ASP A 111 -20.12 8.14 -26.08
N LYS A 112 -21.44 8.03 -26.12
CA LYS A 112 -22.24 8.33 -27.33
C LYS A 112 -22.21 9.81 -27.66
N LYS A 113 -22.23 10.67 -26.64
CA LYS A 113 -22.09 12.12 -26.81
C LYS A 113 -20.70 12.49 -27.29
N PHE A 114 -19.68 11.83 -26.76
CA PHE A 114 -18.30 12.01 -27.19
C PHE A 114 -18.10 11.55 -28.64
N TRP A 115 -18.65 10.39 -29.01
CA TRP A 115 -18.66 9.91 -30.38
C TRP A 115 -19.38 10.86 -31.34
N LYS A 116 -20.58 11.35 -30.98
CA LYS A 116 -21.32 12.34 -31.79
C LYS A 116 -20.56 13.64 -31.98
N LEU A 117 -19.83 14.07 -30.95
CA LEU A 117 -18.95 15.23 -31.04
C LEU A 117 -17.86 14.98 -32.08
N ILE A 118 -17.15 13.84 -31.99
CA ILE A 118 -16.11 13.43 -32.94
C ILE A 118 -16.65 13.36 -34.37
N ASP A 119 -17.83 12.75 -34.59
CA ASP A 119 -18.44 12.62 -35.90
C ASP A 119 -18.72 14.00 -36.54
N LYS A 120 -19.26 14.93 -35.74
CA LYS A 120 -19.59 16.28 -36.18
C LYS A 120 -18.37 17.13 -36.52
N THR A 121 -17.28 17.00 -35.77
CA THR A 121 -16.12 17.90 -35.86
C THR A 121 -15.02 17.40 -36.79
N SER A 122 -14.81 16.08 -36.86
CA SER A 122 -13.65 15.50 -37.53
C SER A 122 -13.98 14.85 -38.87
N GLY A 123 -15.24 14.43 -39.10
CA GLY A 123 -15.61 13.59 -40.25
C GLY A 123 -14.97 12.20 -40.25
N VAL A 124 -14.24 11.83 -39.18
CA VAL A 124 -13.57 10.54 -38.98
C VAL A 124 -14.42 9.60 -38.10
N GLY A 125 -15.68 9.97 -37.81
CA GLY A 125 -16.59 9.20 -36.94
C GLY A 125 -16.82 7.75 -37.37
N ASN A 126 -16.54 7.41 -38.64
CA ASN A 126 -16.60 6.04 -39.16
C ASN A 126 -15.39 5.16 -38.76
N GLN A 127 -14.32 5.71 -38.18
CA GLN A 127 -13.13 4.97 -37.73
C GLN A 127 -13.03 4.86 -36.21
N VAL A 128 -13.76 5.70 -35.46
CA VAL A 128 -13.81 5.69 -34.00
C VAL A 128 -15.16 5.14 -33.57
N ASN A 129 -15.19 4.11 -32.71
CA ASN A 129 -16.42 3.55 -32.17
C ASN A 129 -16.71 4.08 -30.75
N GLU A 130 -17.94 3.86 -30.26
CA GLU A 130 -18.35 4.28 -28.91
C GLU A 130 -17.47 3.65 -27.81
N ALA A 131 -17.00 2.41 -28.01
CA ALA A 131 -16.11 1.73 -27.07
C ALA A 131 -14.74 2.43 -26.91
N ALA A 132 -14.18 2.99 -27.99
CA ALA A 132 -12.96 3.79 -27.93
C ALA A 132 -13.19 5.11 -27.17
N CYS A 133 -14.37 5.72 -27.33
CA CYS A 133 -14.77 6.91 -26.58
C CYS A 133 -14.88 6.61 -25.08
N PHE A 134 -15.52 5.50 -24.71
CA PHE A 134 -15.56 5.05 -23.32
C PHE A 134 -14.15 4.78 -22.77
N THR A 135 -13.29 4.12 -23.54
CA THR A 135 -11.91 3.85 -23.13
C THR A 135 -11.15 5.13 -22.81
N GLY A 136 -11.26 6.15 -23.67
CA GLY A 136 -10.64 7.46 -23.42
C GLY A 136 -11.18 8.13 -22.15
N LEU A 137 -12.51 8.13 -21.95
CA LEU A 137 -13.12 8.65 -20.73
C LEU A 137 -12.64 7.89 -19.47
N ASN A 138 -12.55 6.57 -19.55
CA ASN A 138 -12.06 5.74 -18.45
C ASN A 138 -10.57 6.00 -18.14
N ASN A 139 -9.75 6.29 -19.15
CA ASN A 139 -8.34 6.65 -18.97
C ASN A 139 -8.14 7.96 -18.20
N ILE A 140 -9.05 8.93 -18.36
CA ILE A 140 -9.01 10.18 -17.57
C ILE A 140 -9.05 9.87 -16.07
N ILE A 141 -9.89 8.91 -15.65
CA ILE A 141 -9.99 8.51 -14.24
C ILE A 141 -8.84 7.56 -13.84
N ARG A 142 -8.69 6.43 -14.54
CA ARG A 142 -7.82 5.34 -14.10
C ARG A 142 -6.33 5.58 -14.33
N VAL A 143 -5.99 6.45 -15.27
CA VAL A 143 -4.60 6.83 -15.54
C VAL A 143 -4.36 8.22 -14.98
N SER A 144 -5.05 9.22 -15.51
CA SER A 144 -4.69 10.62 -15.22
C SER A 144 -5.02 11.03 -13.79
N LEU A 145 -6.24 10.78 -13.30
CA LEU A 145 -6.62 11.11 -11.92
C LEU A 145 -5.91 10.21 -10.91
N GLN A 146 -5.75 8.92 -11.22
CA GLN A 146 -4.97 8.00 -10.38
C GLN A 146 -3.52 8.47 -10.20
N ASP A 147 -2.86 8.92 -11.27
CA ASP A 147 -1.50 9.43 -11.22
C ASP A 147 -1.39 10.70 -10.35
N GLU A 148 -2.36 11.62 -10.43
CA GLU A 148 -2.37 12.80 -9.57
C GLU A 148 -2.61 12.43 -8.09
N LEU A 149 -3.52 11.51 -7.80
CA LEU A 149 -3.73 10.99 -6.45
C LEU A 149 -2.47 10.31 -5.91
N ALA A 150 -1.78 9.51 -6.73
CA ALA A 150 -0.57 8.80 -6.34
C ALA A 150 0.62 9.73 -6.03
N LYS A 151 0.63 10.98 -6.52
CA LYS A 151 1.64 11.98 -6.15
C LYS A 151 1.46 12.55 -4.75
N LYS A 152 0.22 12.55 -4.23
CA LYS A 152 -0.15 13.19 -2.96
C LYS A 152 -0.43 12.19 -1.84
N LEU A 153 -0.92 11.01 -2.20
CA LEU A 153 -1.21 9.94 -1.26
C LEU A 153 -0.07 8.93 -1.21
N PRO A 154 0.07 8.17 -0.12
CA PRO A 154 1.08 7.13 -0.01
C PRO A 154 1.04 6.12 -1.19
N PRO A 155 2.18 5.85 -1.86
CA PRO A 155 2.28 4.94 -3.01
C PRO A 155 1.71 3.54 -2.81
N CYS A 156 1.62 3.05 -1.56
CA CYS A 156 0.96 1.79 -1.21
C CYS A 156 -0.50 1.68 -1.66
N ALA A 157 -1.10 2.79 -2.07
CA ALA A 157 -2.49 2.87 -2.47
C ALA A 157 -2.69 3.17 -3.97
N GLY A 158 -1.61 3.13 -4.78
CA GLY A 158 -1.56 3.51 -6.19
C GLY A 158 -2.52 2.82 -7.17
N HIS A 159 -3.39 1.93 -6.71
CA HIS A 159 -4.52 1.39 -7.46
C HIS A 159 -5.85 1.69 -6.76
N PHE A 160 -6.09 2.96 -6.41
CA PHE A 160 -7.34 3.42 -5.78
C PHE A 160 -8.58 3.04 -6.62
N PHE A 161 -8.42 2.97 -7.93
CA PHE A 161 -9.48 2.63 -8.89
C PHE A 161 -9.39 1.19 -9.39
N GLU A 162 -8.68 0.27 -8.72
CA GLU A 162 -8.63 -1.14 -9.16
C GLU A 162 -9.99 -1.83 -9.06
N ASN A 163 -10.77 -1.48 -8.04
CA ASN A 163 -12.14 -1.97 -7.86
C ASN A 163 -13.16 -1.20 -8.70
N PHE A 164 -12.73 -0.08 -9.31
CA PHE A 164 -13.53 0.65 -10.27
C PHE A 164 -13.59 -0.20 -11.54
N ASN A 165 -14.70 -0.92 -11.71
CA ASN A 165 -14.81 -1.98 -12.69
C ASN A 165 -14.59 -1.42 -14.11
N GLU A 166 -13.67 -2.00 -14.86
CA GLU A 166 -13.22 -1.49 -16.18
C GLU A 166 -14.35 -1.36 -17.22
N GLY A 167 -15.51 -2.00 -16.98
CA GLY A 167 -16.72 -1.88 -17.79
C GLY A 167 -17.90 -1.19 -17.11
N ASN A 168 -17.71 -0.53 -15.96
CA ASN A 168 -18.79 0.22 -15.29
C ASN A 168 -18.87 1.65 -15.83
N GLU A 169 -19.56 1.77 -16.95
CA GLU A 169 -19.83 3.04 -17.62
C GLU A 169 -20.51 4.05 -16.68
N GLU A 170 -21.47 3.60 -15.88
CA GLU A 170 -22.26 4.45 -14.99
C GLU A 170 -21.39 5.13 -13.91
N GLU A 171 -20.54 4.35 -13.24
CA GLU A 171 -19.62 4.92 -12.23
C GLU A 171 -18.63 5.89 -12.86
N THR A 172 -18.09 5.55 -14.04
CA THR A 172 -17.16 6.41 -14.77
C THR A 172 -17.79 7.74 -15.13
N TYR A 173 -18.99 7.73 -15.72
CA TYR A 173 -19.70 8.94 -16.13
C TYR A 173 -20.10 9.79 -14.93
N LYS A 174 -20.60 9.16 -13.88
CA LYS A 174 -20.94 9.82 -12.63
C LYS A 174 -19.73 10.52 -12.01
N LEU A 175 -18.57 9.87 -11.98
CA LEU A 175 -17.38 10.48 -11.41
C LEU A 175 -16.88 11.66 -12.26
N ILE A 176 -16.83 11.51 -13.58
CA ILE A 176 -16.45 12.61 -14.49
C ILE A 176 -17.41 13.79 -14.35
N SER A 177 -18.72 13.53 -14.31
CA SER A 177 -19.74 14.59 -14.17
C SER A 177 -19.66 15.30 -12.83
N MET A 178 -19.37 14.57 -11.74
CA MET A 178 -19.12 15.16 -10.42
C MET A 178 -17.87 16.03 -10.45
N ILE A 179 -16.75 15.57 -11.01
CA ILE A 179 -15.51 16.38 -11.10
C ILE A 179 -15.78 17.67 -11.89
N TYR A 180 -16.58 17.58 -12.96
CA TYR A 180 -16.94 18.75 -13.77
C TYR A 180 -17.87 19.73 -13.02
N SER A 181 -18.89 19.23 -12.33
CA SER A 181 -20.01 20.04 -11.83
C SER A 181 -19.88 20.44 -10.36
N ASP A 182 -19.35 19.56 -9.51
CA ASP A 182 -19.18 19.74 -8.08
C ASP A 182 -17.96 18.96 -7.57
N ARG A 183 -16.81 19.63 -7.61
CA ARG A 183 -15.51 19.07 -7.20
C ARG A 183 -15.50 18.58 -5.75
N LYS A 184 -16.28 19.20 -4.86
CA LYS A 184 -16.36 18.77 -3.47
C LYS A 184 -17.10 17.43 -3.35
N SER A 185 -18.22 17.28 -4.04
CA SER A 185 -18.93 16.00 -4.09
C SER A 185 -18.08 14.91 -4.74
N ALA A 186 -17.30 15.24 -5.77
CA ALA A 186 -16.35 14.30 -6.38
C ALA A 186 -15.26 13.86 -5.38
N ALA A 187 -14.65 14.79 -4.65
CA ALA A 187 -13.62 14.50 -3.65
C ALA A 187 -14.15 13.58 -2.53
N ASN A 188 -15.36 13.86 -2.01
CA ASN A 188 -16.00 12.99 -1.03
C ASN A 188 -16.27 11.60 -1.60
N TYR A 189 -16.80 11.52 -2.82
CA TYR A 189 -17.09 10.24 -3.47
C TYR A 189 -15.82 9.40 -3.68
N ILE A 190 -14.74 10.00 -4.18
CA ILE A 190 -13.43 9.34 -4.34
C ILE A 190 -12.89 8.89 -2.99
N THR A 191 -12.99 9.73 -1.97
CA THR A 191 -12.47 9.42 -0.64
C THR A 191 -13.20 8.20 -0.05
N GLU A 192 -14.53 8.20 -0.05
CA GLU A 192 -15.33 7.13 0.55
C GLU A 192 -15.24 5.81 -0.23
N ASN A 193 -15.29 5.87 -1.57
CA ASN A 193 -15.48 4.67 -2.39
C ASN A 193 -14.18 4.11 -2.99
N CYS A 194 -13.13 4.93 -3.11
CA CYS A 194 -11.89 4.54 -3.78
C CYS A 194 -10.69 4.54 -2.83
N VAL A 195 -10.59 5.52 -1.93
CA VAL A 195 -9.36 5.77 -1.15
C VAL A 195 -9.43 5.19 0.27
N SER A 196 -10.52 5.38 0.99
CA SER A 196 -10.63 5.09 2.43
C SER A 196 -10.34 3.64 2.76
N ASP A 197 -10.90 2.71 1.98
CA ASP A 197 -10.71 1.27 2.15
C ASP A 197 -9.23 0.85 2.00
N VAL A 198 -8.54 1.46 1.03
CA VAL A 198 -7.13 1.18 0.74
C VAL A 198 -6.27 1.74 1.87
N MET A 199 -6.55 2.97 2.29
CA MET A 199 -5.83 3.64 3.38
C MET A 199 -6.06 2.95 4.74
N PHE A 200 -7.27 2.51 5.03
CA PHE A 200 -7.57 1.75 6.25
C PHE A 200 -6.77 0.43 6.30
N ARG A 201 -6.69 -0.31 5.19
CA ARG A 201 -5.87 -1.54 5.12
C ARG A 201 -4.40 -1.24 5.37
N PHE A 202 -3.89 -0.15 4.81
CA PHE A 202 -2.52 0.29 5.06
C PHE A 202 -2.28 0.57 6.55
N VAL A 203 -3.14 1.40 7.17
CA VAL A 203 -3.06 1.71 8.62
C VAL A 203 -3.17 0.44 9.46
N LYS A 204 -3.97 -0.53 9.06
CA LYS A 204 -4.09 -1.83 9.73
C LYS A 204 -2.80 -2.65 9.70
N ILE A 205 -2.12 -2.70 8.56
CA ILE A 205 -0.82 -3.38 8.45
C ILE A 205 0.21 -2.68 9.35
N VAL A 206 0.29 -1.36 9.30
CA VAL A 206 1.18 -0.58 10.16
C VAL A 206 0.89 -0.84 11.65
N SER A 207 -0.38 -0.80 12.05
CA SER A 207 -0.82 -1.04 13.42
C SER A 207 -0.46 -2.44 13.90
N PHE A 208 -0.65 -3.46 13.05
CA PHE A 208 -0.26 -4.85 13.36
C PHE A 208 1.24 -4.97 13.65
N VAL A 209 2.07 -4.37 12.82
CA VAL A 209 3.53 -4.42 12.92
C VAL A 209 4.00 -3.73 14.21
N ILE A 210 3.48 -2.53 14.49
CA ILE A 210 3.81 -1.78 15.70
C ILE A 210 3.35 -2.53 16.95
N ALA A 211 2.10 -3.01 16.99
CA ALA A 211 1.57 -3.76 18.13
C ALA A 211 2.38 -5.04 18.38
N SER A 212 2.72 -5.78 17.32
CA SER A 212 3.54 -6.99 17.43
C SER A 212 4.93 -6.69 17.97
N ALA A 213 5.59 -5.64 17.47
CA ALA A 213 6.91 -5.23 17.94
C ALA A 213 6.89 -4.85 19.43
N VAL A 214 5.92 -4.03 19.85
CA VAL A 214 5.75 -3.62 21.25
C VAL A 214 5.54 -4.84 22.16
N LEU A 215 4.65 -5.75 21.79
CA LEU A 215 4.38 -6.95 22.57
C LEU A 215 5.61 -7.87 22.67
N MET A 216 6.36 -8.07 21.59
CA MET A 216 7.61 -8.83 21.62
C MET A 216 8.65 -8.21 22.55
N ILE A 217 8.81 -6.88 22.52
CA ILE A 217 9.74 -6.16 23.41
C ILE A 217 9.31 -6.33 24.88
N LEU A 218 8.02 -6.19 25.17
CA LEU A 218 7.47 -6.37 26.53
C LEU A 218 7.70 -7.79 27.05
N THR A 219 7.46 -8.82 26.21
CA THR A 219 7.76 -10.22 26.54
C THR A 219 9.23 -10.39 26.89
N GLY A 220 10.13 -9.81 26.07
CA GLY A 220 11.57 -9.86 26.32
C GLY A 220 11.96 -9.27 27.68
N ILE A 221 11.40 -8.12 28.04
CA ILE A 221 11.66 -7.45 29.32
C ILE A 221 11.14 -8.29 30.50
N ILE A 222 9.87 -8.72 30.45
CA ILE A 222 9.21 -9.48 31.52
C ILE A 222 9.99 -10.77 31.81
N PHE A 223 10.32 -11.54 30.78
CA PHE A 223 11.04 -12.80 30.96
C PHE A 223 12.52 -12.61 31.30
N SER A 224 13.15 -11.51 30.88
CA SER A 224 14.51 -11.16 31.32
C SER A 224 14.57 -10.96 32.84
N ILE A 225 13.56 -10.29 33.42
CA ILE A 225 13.46 -10.10 34.87
C ILE A 225 13.09 -11.42 35.57
N ALA A 226 12.09 -12.15 35.07
CA ALA A 226 11.61 -13.38 35.69
C ALA A 226 12.67 -14.50 35.78
N PHE A 227 13.59 -14.56 34.80
CA PHE A 227 14.64 -15.58 34.77
C PHE A 227 16.00 -15.10 35.29
N ARG A 228 16.09 -13.89 35.85
CA ARG A 228 17.37 -13.28 36.27
C ARG A 228 18.07 -14.06 37.40
N ASN A 229 17.31 -14.68 38.29
CA ASN A 229 17.82 -15.31 39.52
C ASN A 229 17.72 -16.85 39.52
N LYS A 230 17.39 -17.49 38.40
CA LYS A 230 17.47 -18.96 38.31
C LYS A 230 18.92 -19.33 38.05
N ASP A 231 19.53 -20.07 38.97
CA ASP A 231 20.93 -20.51 38.89
C ASP A 231 21.26 -21.08 37.52
N GLN A 232 22.45 -20.75 37.03
CA GLN A 232 23.03 -21.35 35.83
C GLN A 232 23.38 -22.81 36.15
N ASP A 233 22.36 -23.68 36.26
CA ASP A 233 22.59 -25.11 36.18
C ASP A 233 23.38 -25.37 34.90
N ALA A 234 24.44 -26.16 34.97
CA ALA A 234 25.31 -26.45 33.85
C ALA A 234 24.48 -27.01 32.69
N MET A 235 24.15 -26.15 31.74
CA MET A 235 23.27 -26.49 30.64
C MET A 235 23.98 -27.51 29.76
N GLY A 236 23.35 -28.67 29.57
CA GLY A 236 23.85 -29.67 28.65
C GLY A 236 23.92 -29.12 27.23
N ALA A 237 24.86 -29.62 26.43
CA ALA A 237 25.01 -29.20 25.03
C ALA A 237 23.71 -29.29 24.22
N GLY A 238 22.82 -30.23 24.54
CA GLY A 238 21.49 -30.34 23.93
C GLY A 238 20.54 -29.19 24.26
N ASP A 239 20.52 -28.69 25.50
CA ASP A 239 19.67 -27.55 25.90
C ASP A 239 20.14 -26.24 25.26
N SER A 240 21.46 -26.04 25.19
CA SER A 240 22.05 -24.88 24.49
C SER A 240 21.79 -24.92 22.99
N LEU A 241 21.92 -26.08 22.33
CA LEU A 241 21.63 -26.21 20.90
C LEU A 241 20.15 -25.98 20.60
N ALA A 242 19.24 -26.56 21.39
CA ALA A 242 17.81 -26.33 21.25
C ALA A 242 17.44 -24.86 21.50
N GLY A 243 18.07 -24.21 22.47
CA GLY A 243 17.89 -22.78 22.72
C GLY A 243 18.34 -21.91 21.55
N ALA A 244 19.45 -22.27 20.89
CA ALA A 244 19.93 -21.60 19.70
C ALA A 244 18.92 -21.66 18.55
N VAL A 245 18.32 -22.85 18.30
CA VAL A 245 17.31 -23.04 17.26
C VAL A 245 16.06 -22.21 17.55
N ILE A 246 15.57 -22.19 18.78
CA ILE A 246 14.40 -21.40 19.17
C ILE A 246 14.65 -19.90 18.95
N GLU A 247 15.81 -19.40 19.37
CA GLU A 247 16.12 -17.98 19.22
C GLU A 247 16.42 -17.59 17.77
N LEU A 248 16.89 -18.51 16.94
CA LEU A 248 16.96 -18.29 15.48
C LEU A 248 15.57 -17.95 14.92
N PHE A 249 14.52 -18.68 15.31
CA PHE A 249 13.15 -18.38 14.87
C PHE A 249 12.65 -17.03 15.41
N ASN A 250 12.97 -16.66 16.66
CA ASN A 250 12.68 -15.32 17.17
C ASN A 250 13.38 -14.22 16.36
N GLY A 251 14.65 -14.42 16.04
CA GLY A 251 15.42 -13.51 15.18
C GLY A 251 14.79 -13.35 13.80
N LEU A 252 14.34 -14.45 13.18
CA LEU A 252 13.61 -14.43 11.91
C LEU A 252 12.28 -13.66 12.02
N MET A 253 11.52 -13.84 13.11
CA MET A 253 10.28 -13.07 13.33
C MET A 253 10.55 -11.56 13.42
N ILE A 254 11.60 -11.14 14.13
CA ILE A 254 11.96 -9.72 14.24
C ILE A 254 12.44 -9.18 12.89
N ILE A 255 13.25 -9.94 12.15
CA ILE A 255 13.66 -9.56 10.80
C ILE A 255 12.45 -9.42 9.89
N ALA A 256 11.43 -10.28 10.01
CA ALA A 256 10.18 -10.14 9.27
C ALA A 256 9.44 -8.84 9.62
N VAL A 257 9.30 -8.51 10.90
CA VAL A 257 8.69 -7.24 11.37
C VAL A 257 9.46 -6.04 10.82
N VAL A 258 10.79 -6.05 10.91
CA VAL A 258 11.65 -4.98 10.38
C VAL A 258 11.55 -4.87 8.86
N ALA A 259 11.49 -5.99 8.14
CA ALA A 259 11.30 -5.98 6.69
C ALA A 259 9.97 -5.35 6.28
N VAL A 260 8.89 -5.64 7.02
CA VAL A 260 7.60 -4.99 6.77
C VAL A 260 7.66 -3.49 7.10
N LEU A 261 8.34 -3.08 8.18
CA LEU A 261 8.55 -1.64 8.47
C LEU A 261 9.33 -0.93 7.36
N VAL A 262 10.43 -1.52 6.91
CA VAL A 262 11.23 -0.97 5.80
C VAL A 262 10.39 -0.88 4.53
N LYS A 263 9.58 -1.91 4.25
CA LYS A 263 8.63 -1.91 3.13
C LYS A 263 7.60 -0.79 3.27
N ILE A 264 7.03 -0.58 4.46
CA ILE A 264 6.10 0.53 4.75
C ILE A 264 6.76 1.90 4.51
N VAL A 265 8.00 2.11 4.96
CA VAL A 265 8.70 3.40 4.80
C VAL A 265 9.03 3.70 3.33
N ILE A 266 9.41 2.68 2.56
CA ILE A 266 9.61 2.85 1.11
C ILE A 266 8.28 3.10 0.42
N TRP A 267 7.26 2.34 0.79
CA TRP A 267 5.90 2.47 0.28
C TRP A 267 5.23 3.79 0.66
N SER A 268 5.69 4.50 1.69
CA SER A 268 5.21 5.84 2.03
C SER A 268 5.89 6.95 1.22
N GLY A 269 6.73 6.60 0.23
CA GLY A 269 7.42 7.56 -0.63
C GLY A 269 8.63 8.24 0.03
N VAL A 270 8.96 7.87 1.28
CA VAL A 270 10.16 8.35 1.97
C VAL A 270 11.35 7.56 1.44
N THR A 271 11.88 7.99 0.29
CA THR A 271 13.09 7.40 -0.28
C THR A 271 14.32 8.08 0.33
N ILE A 272 15.14 7.28 1.01
CA ILE A 272 16.52 7.67 1.33
C ILE A 272 17.35 7.25 0.13
N GLU A 273 17.71 8.22 -0.73
CA GLU A 273 18.47 7.99 -1.95
C GLU A 273 19.65 7.02 -1.70
N ASN A 274 19.77 5.99 -2.57
CA ASN A 274 20.81 4.95 -2.57
C ASN A 274 20.81 3.92 -1.42
N ILE A 275 19.94 4.02 -0.40
CA ILE A 275 19.91 3.07 0.74
C ILE A 275 18.59 2.30 0.82
N MET A 276 17.45 2.95 0.62
CA MET A 276 16.11 2.33 0.71
C MET A 276 15.36 2.51 -0.62
N ASP A 277 15.82 1.79 -1.64
CA ASP A 277 15.14 1.66 -2.95
C ASP A 277 14.71 0.20 -3.16
N GLU A 278 13.60 0.01 -3.85
CA GLU A 278 13.01 -1.29 -4.20
C GLU A 278 14.01 -2.18 -4.97
N LYS A 279 14.86 -1.57 -5.81
CA LYS A 279 15.96 -2.28 -6.50
C LYS A 279 17.02 -2.85 -5.56
N THR A 280 17.31 -2.16 -4.46
CA THR A 280 18.30 -2.58 -3.46
C THR A 280 17.76 -3.76 -2.64
N LEU A 281 16.48 -3.72 -2.28
CA LEU A 281 15.79 -4.77 -1.50
C LEU A 281 15.49 -6.04 -2.31
N ASN A 282 15.07 -5.92 -3.57
CA ASN A 282 14.83 -7.08 -4.42
C ASN A 282 16.10 -7.87 -4.76
N ASN A 283 17.28 -7.27 -4.54
CA ASN A 283 18.58 -7.91 -4.67
C ASN A 283 19.16 -8.43 -3.34
N SER A 284 18.51 -8.20 -2.19
CA SER A 284 18.89 -8.79 -0.90
C SER A 284 18.35 -10.21 -0.78
N TYR A 285 19.11 -11.13 -0.18
CA TYR A 285 18.69 -12.52 -0.04
C TYR A 285 17.54 -12.71 0.95
N VAL A 286 17.55 -12.01 2.08
CA VAL A 286 16.56 -12.19 3.14
C VAL A 286 15.33 -11.31 2.90
N PHE A 287 15.56 -10.06 2.53
CA PHE A 287 14.46 -9.11 2.34
C PHE A 287 13.67 -9.39 1.07
N LYS A 288 14.25 -9.96 0.01
CA LYS A 288 13.49 -10.32 -1.21
C LYS A 288 12.29 -11.23 -0.94
N TYR A 289 12.42 -12.22 -0.06
CA TYR A 289 11.33 -13.16 0.23
C TYR A 289 10.23 -12.53 1.10
N LEU A 290 10.62 -11.63 2.01
CA LEU A 290 9.68 -10.91 2.87
C LEU A 290 9.01 -9.75 2.13
N TYR A 291 9.74 -9.11 1.20
CA TYR A 291 9.27 -8.01 0.36
C TYR A 291 8.25 -8.48 -0.68
N ASN A 292 8.34 -9.71 -1.20
CA ASN A 292 7.41 -10.26 -2.20
C ASN A 292 6.31 -11.17 -1.62
N LEU A 293 6.00 -11.08 -0.32
CA LEU A 293 5.03 -11.96 0.36
C LEU A 293 3.62 -11.89 -0.27
N ASP A 294 3.24 -10.74 -0.82
CA ASP A 294 2.03 -10.48 -1.59
C ASP A 294 1.92 -11.35 -2.85
N LYS A 295 3.04 -11.72 -3.48
CA LYS A 295 3.08 -12.64 -4.63
C LYS A 295 2.77 -14.09 -4.26
N TYR A 296 2.85 -14.43 -2.98
CA TYR A 296 2.69 -15.79 -2.44
C TYR A 296 1.48 -15.95 -1.52
N MET A 297 0.77 -14.86 -1.20
CA MET A 297 -0.52 -14.90 -0.52
C MET A 297 -1.65 -14.59 -1.52
N PRO A 298 -2.24 -15.61 -2.19
CA PRO A 298 -3.48 -15.41 -2.90
C PRO A 298 -4.57 -15.07 -1.88
N VAL A 299 -4.96 -13.80 -1.82
CA VAL A 299 -6.10 -13.36 -1.01
C VAL A 299 -7.35 -13.91 -1.70
N LYS A 300 -7.85 -15.05 -1.21
CA LYS A 300 -9.23 -15.47 -1.49
C LYS A 300 -10.14 -14.42 -0.86
N ARG A 301 -10.87 -13.69 -1.70
CA ARG A 301 -12.02 -12.87 -1.28
C ARG A 301 -12.96 -13.74 -0.44
N MET A 302 -13.22 -13.33 0.80
CA MET A 302 -14.43 -13.68 1.53
C MET A 302 -15.34 -12.47 1.49
#